data_AF-A0AAE3SU73-F1
#
_entry.id   AF-A0AAE3SU73-F1
#
_cell.length_a   1.000
_cell.length_b   1.000
_cell.length_c   1.000
_cell.angle_alpha   90.00
_cell.angle_beta   90.00
_cell.angle_gamma   90.00
#
_symmetry.space_group_name_H-M   'P 1'
#
loop_
_entity.id
_entity.type
_entity.pdbx_description
1 polymer ?
#
loop_
_entity_poly.entity_id
_entity_poly.type
_entity_poly.pdbx_seq_one_letter_code
_entity_poly.pdbx_strand_id
1 'polypeptide(L)'
;MTFRHIYSPGAASHRPEARLAFRNAFVRGLIVSVPVLVLHALLLALAGEPGWALLSVAVILVIAIACMVAIHAPDHHPLAATAVPAVVFASAYCLVLAIGFGPAFGFHNLLIVFLPLMLLWEKVGEAGKWGGATALALVVLWVELGGAGTFLAKGDAAGLPANLFRFVNVAASLLLLVAFVRILFDFKDDQRRREPSPAVSSRSGTGGSERRRLTDAVNRPHLHFLDPDRVFSVIFVGIDHHVAIAEIFGPRAADDVTRHVSALIMGKVRETDMISRRCRGGFLIFLPETVEEEAHTVGERIRMAIAATLLPAAGLTIRVSATLGIAQSASNADVAAVIEEAQNAAAAGRAAGHNRTMLAGLL
;
A
#
# COMPACT_ATOMS: atom_id res chain seq x y z
N MET A 1 14.41 20.26 -32.97
CA MET A 1 12.98 20.58 -32.74
C MET A 1 12.20 19.28 -32.64
N THR A 2 11.60 19.07 -31.47
CA THR A 2 10.36 18.31 -31.22
C THR A 2 10.30 16.83 -31.65
N PHE A 3 10.56 15.92 -30.71
CA PHE A 3 9.94 14.60 -30.72
C PHE A 3 9.20 14.33 -29.41
N ARG A 4 7.93 13.98 -29.59
CA ARG A 4 6.84 13.77 -28.63
C ARG A 4 7.08 12.53 -27.76
N HIS A 5 6.64 12.66 -26.50
CA HIS A 5 5.93 11.65 -25.71
C HIS A 5 5.80 10.25 -26.34
N ILE A 6 6.49 9.28 -25.76
CA ILE A 6 5.99 7.91 -25.60
C ILE A 6 6.22 7.54 -24.13
N TYR A 7 5.38 8.12 -23.27
CA TYR A 7 5.14 7.60 -21.93
C TYR A 7 4.14 6.46 -22.13
N SER A 8 4.64 5.23 -22.26
CA SER A 8 3.81 4.04 -22.09
C SER A 8 3.62 3.86 -20.58
N PRO A 9 2.40 3.89 -20.03
CA PRO A 9 2.17 3.49 -18.66
C PRO A 9 2.34 1.98 -18.59
N GLY A 10 3.59 1.55 -18.40
CA GLY A 10 3.97 0.16 -18.19
C GLY A 10 3.21 -0.41 -17.00
N ALA A 11 2.51 -1.51 -17.27
CA ALA A 11 1.67 -2.28 -16.38
C ALA A 11 2.18 -2.27 -14.93
N ALA A 12 1.45 -1.55 -14.07
CA ALA A 12 1.48 -1.79 -12.64
C ALA A 12 1.16 -3.27 -12.44
N SER A 13 2.16 -4.05 -12.02
CA SER A 13 1.98 -5.36 -11.42
C SER A 13 1.16 -5.16 -10.14
N HIS A 14 -0.15 -4.98 -10.31
CA HIS A 14 -1.10 -4.77 -9.23
C HIS A 14 -1.17 -6.05 -8.41
N ARG A 15 -0.28 -6.10 -7.41
CA ARG A 15 -0.17 -7.16 -6.40
C ARG A 15 -1.57 -7.59 -5.95
N PRO A 16 -1.95 -8.88 -6.07
CA PRO A 16 -3.25 -9.38 -5.63
C PRO A 16 -3.55 -9.04 -4.15
N GLU A 17 -2.51 -8.82 -3.34
CA GLU A 17 -2.62 -8.41 -1.93
C GLU A 17 -3.02 -6.94 -1.74
N ALA A 18 -2.63 -6.03 -2.64
CA ALA A 18 -3.11 -4.64 -2.61
C ALA A 18 -4.61 -4.57 -2.94
N ARG A 19 -5.06 -5.45 -3.85
CA ARG A 19 -6.49 -5.65 -4.16
C ARG A 19 -7.26 -6.15 -2.95
N LEU A 20 -6.69 -7.09 -2.20
CA LEU A 20 -7.29 -7.63 -0.98
C LEU A 20 -7.42 -6.57 0.12
N ALA A 21 -6.38 -5.75 0.33
CA ALA A 21 -6.40 -4.66 1.31
C ALA A 21 -7.43 -3.58 0.97
N PHE A 22 -7.46 -3.13 -0.29
CA PHE A 22 -8.48 -2.20 -0.78
C PHE A 22 -9.89 -2.78 -0.62
N ARG A 23 -10.10 -4.02 -1.06
CA ARG A 23 -11.39 -4.73 -0.92
C ARG A 23 -11.81 -4.83 0.55
N ASN A 24 -10.90 -5.15 1.46
CA ASN A 24 -11.19 -5.25 2.89
C ASN A 24 -11.51 -3.90 3.53
N ALA A 25 -10.73 -2.86 3.22
CA ALA A 25 -11.00 -1.49 3.66
C ALA A 25 -12.37 -1.01 3.15
N PHE A 26 -12.69 -1.33 1.91
CA PHE A 26 -13.94 -0.97 1.25
C PHE A 26 -15.16 -1.69 1.83
N VAL A 27 -15.08 -3.01 2.03
CA VAL A 27 -16.14 -3.80 2.69
C VAL A 27 -16.40 -3.32 4.11
N ARG A 28 -15.35 -2.99 4.87
CA ARG A 28 -15.48 -2.37 6.20
C ARG A 28 -16.21 -1.03 6.13
N GLY A 29 -15.92 -0.19 5.13
CA GLY A 29 -16.63 1.07 4.89
C GLY A 29 -18.14 0.87 4.65
N LEU A 30 -18.52 -0.13 3.86
CA LEU A 30 -19.92 -0.49 3.61
C LEU A 30 -20.63 -0.94 4.91
N ILE A 31 -20.00 -1.83 5.69
CA ILE A 31 -20.54 -2.35 6.96
C ILE A 31 -20.87 -1.22 7.93
N VAL A 32 -20.06 -0.16 7.95
CA VAL A 32 -20.29 1.00 8.84
C VAL A 32 -21.34 1.96 8.27
N SER A 33 -21.40 2.12 6.94
CA SER A 33 -22.24 3.16 6.31
C SER A 33 -23.70 2.73 6.05
N VAL A 34 -23.93 1.45 5.75
CA VAL A 34 -25.29 0.91 5.44
C VAL A 34 -26.26 1.03 6.64
N PRO A 35 -25.88 0.70 7.89
CA PRO A 35 -26.78 0.85 9.03
C PRO A 35 -27.27 2.29 9.23
N VAL A 36 -26.42 3.28 8.96
CA VAL A 36 -26.79 4.70 9.03
C VAL A 36 -27.83 5.05 7.98
N LEU A 37 -27.68 4.55 6.74
CA LEU A 37 -28.66 4.78 5.68
C LEU A 37 -30.00 4.07 5.95
N VAL A 38 -29.96 2.86 6.51
CA VAL A 38 -31.17 2.12 6.93
C VAL A 38 -31.90 2.86 8.05
N LEU A 39 -31.18 3.35 9.05
CA LEU A 39 -31.75 4.16 10.13
C LEU A 39 -32.45 5.41 9.58
N HIS A 40 -31.85 6.10 8.61
CA HIS A 40 -32.47 7.25 7.95
C HIS A 40 -33.74 6.89 7.19
N ALA A 41 -33.73 5.80 6.41
CA ALA A 41 -34.92 5.33 5.70
C ALA A 41 -36.06 5.01 6.67
N LEU A 42 -35.75 4.39 7.82
CA LEU A 42 -36.73 4.11 8.88
C LEU A 42 -37.27 5.38 9.53
N LEU A 43 -36.40 6.33 9.87
CA LEU A 43 -36.81 7.60 10.46
C LEU A 43 -37.71 8.41 9.51
N LEU A 44 -37.40 8.41 8.21
CA LEU A 44 -38.23 9.07 7.19
C LEU A 44 -39.58 8.35 6.98
N ALA A 45 -39.60 7.02 7.03
CA ALA A 45 -40.85 6.26 6.94
C ALA A 45 -41.76 6.53 8.17
N LEU A 46 -41.18 6.53 9.37
CA LEU A 46 -41.88 6.84 10.63
C LEU A 46 -42.34 8.30 10.69
N ALA A 47 -41.61 9.19 10.04
CA ALA A 47 -41.94 10.61 9.86
C ALA A 47 -43.11 10.86 8.89
N GLY A 48 -43.71 9.82 8.29
CA GLY A 48 -44.80 9.98 7.34
C GLY A 48 -44.35 10.38 5.93
N GLU A 49 -43.06 10.19 5.62
CA GLU A 49 -42.42 10.59 4.36
C GLU A 49 -41.93 9.36 3.57
N PRO A 50 -42.85 8.47 3.12
CA PRO A 50 -42.48 7.19 2.52
C PRO A 50 -41.75 7.34 1.18
N GLY A 51 -41.98 8.43 0.44
CA GLY A 51 -41.26 8.71 -0.81
C GLY A 51 -39.76 8.92 -0.58
N TRP A 52 -39.39 9.67 0.46
CA TRP A 52 -38.00 9.91 0.83
C TRP A 52 -37.34 8.67 1.45
N ALA A 53 -38.11 7.87 2.18
CA ALA A 53 -37.65 6.57 2.66
C ALA A 53 -37.33 5.61 1.50
N LEU A 54 -38.20 5.54 0.48
CA LEU A 54 -38.00 4.69 -0.69
C LEU A 54 -36.78 5.12 -1.50
N LEU A 55 -36.58 6.44 -1.65
CA LEU A 55 -35.39 6.99 -2.30
C LEU A 55 -34.10 6.64 -1.55
N SER A 56 -34.13 6.67 -0.22
CA SER A 56 -33.00 6.26 0.62
C SER A 56 -32.64 4.79 0.40
N VAL A 57 -33.65 3.91 0.29
CA VAL A 57 -33.45 2.50 -0.05
C VAL A 57 -32.90 2.33 -1.47
N ALA A 58 -33.39 3.09 -2.44
CA ALA A 58 -32.86 3.06 -3.81
C ALA A 58 -31.38 3.47 -3.87
N VAL A 59 -30.97 4.47 -3.10
CA VAL A 59 -29.56 4.89 -2.97
C VAL A 59 -28.70 3.78 -2.37
N ILE A 60 -29.18 3.09 -1.33
CA ILE A 60 -28.48 1.92 -0.75
C ILE A 60 -28.27 0.83 -1.82
N LEU A 61 -29.29 0.54 -2.63
CA LEU A 61 -29.21 -0.45 -3.70
C LEU A 61 -28.20 -0.04 -4.79
N VAL A 62 -28.20 1.22 -5.20
CA VAL A 62 -27.23 1.74 -6.19
C VAL A 62 -25.81 1.63 -5.65
N ILE A 63 -25.58 1.97 -4.38
CA ILE A 63 -24.26 1.80 -3.74
C ILE A 63 -23.89 0.32 -3.72
N ALA A 64 -24.79 -0.57 -3.31
CA ALA A 64 -24.53 -2.01 -3.25
C ALA A 64 -24.20 -2.61 -4.63
N ILE A 65 -24.90 -2.19 -5.69
CA ILE A 65 -24.64 -2.62 -7.07
C ILE A 65 -23.29 -2.08 -7.56
N ALA A 66 -23.01 -0.78 -7.35
CA ALA A 66 -21.72 -0.19 -7.70
C ALA A 66 -20.56 -0.87 -6.97
N CYS A 67 -20.78 -1.26 -5.71
CA CYS A 67 -19.83 -2.06 -4.93
C CYS A 67 -19.63 -3.44 -5.54
N MET A 68 -20.72 -4.14 -5.88
CA MET A 68 -20.65 -5.48 -6.48
C MET A 68 -19.89 -5.44 -7.81
N VAL A 69 -20.17 -4.45 -8.66
CA VAL A 69 -19.46 -4.22 -9.92
C VAL A 69 -17.98 -3.91 -9.66
N ALA A 70 -17.66 -3.03 -8.72
CA ALA A 70 -16.26 -2.70 -8.39
C ALA A 70 -15.47 -3.90 -7.85
N ILE A 71 -16.12 -4.81 -7.12
CA ILE A 71 -15.50 -6.04 -6.58
C ILE A 71 -15.27 -7.09 -7.68
N HIS A 72 -16.13 -7.14 -8.70
CA HIS A 72 -16.10 -8.18 -9.75
C HIS A 72 -15.57 -7.71 -11.11
N ALA A 73 -15.24 -6.41 -11.27
CA ALA A 73 -14.75 -5.87 -12.54
C ALA A 73 -13.29 -6.28 -12.84
N PRO A 74 -12.95 -6.65 -14.10
CA PRO A 74 -11.59 -7.02 -14.49
C PRO A 74 -10.61 -5.83 -14.61
N ASP A 75 -9.32 -6.16 -14.56
CA ASP A 75 -8.13 -5.37 -14.20
C ASP A 75 -7.84 -4.03 -14.92
N HIS A 76 -8.66 -3.62 -15.87
CA HIS A 76 -8.49 -2.34 -16.60
C HIS A 76 -9.73 -1.47 -16.62
N HIS A 77 -10.77 -1.77 -15.83
CA HIS A 77 -11.98 -0.98 -15.91
C HIS A 77 -11.79 0.41 -15.26
N PRO A 78 -11.82 1.51 -16.04
CA PRO A 78 -11.67 2.87 -15.50
C PRO A 78 -12.78 3.21 -14.48
N LEU A 79 -13.89 2.45 -14.49
CA LEU A 79 -15.00 2.57 -13.56
C LEU A 79 -14.63 2.21 -12.10
N ALA A 80 -13.69 1.30 -11.81
CA ALA A 80 -13.39 1.00 -10.39
C ALA A 80 -12.62 2.16 -9.70
N ALA A 81 -11.81 2.90 -10.46
CA ALA A 81 -11.00 4.01 -9.96
C ALA A 81 -11.72 5.38 -9.96
N THR A 82 -12.86 5.50 -10.65
CA THR A 82 -13.63 6.76 -10.76
C THR A 82 -15.12 6.60 -10.43
N ALA A 83 -15.73 5.44 -10.70
CA ALA A 83 -17.17 5.24 -10.48
C ALA A 83 -17.52 5.02 -9.01
N VAL A 84 -16.62 4.52 -8.17
CA VAL A 84 -16.90 4.37 -6.73
C VAL A 84 -16.97 5.74 -6.02
N PRO A 85 -15.96 6.62 -6.12
CA PRO A 85 -16.08 7.99 -5.63
C PRO A 85 -17.24 8.75 -6.29
N ALA A 86 -17.46 8.59 -7.60
CA ALA A 86 -18.54 9.27 -8.31
C ALA A 86 -19.94 8.77 -7.91
N VAL A 87 -20.13 7.49 -7.59
CA VAL A 87 -21.41 6.96 -7.07
C VAL A 87 -21.64 7.43 -5.64
N VAL A 88 -20.60 7.48 -4.81
CA VAL A 88 -20.70 7.96 -3.43
C VAL A 88 -20.97 9.48 -3.42
N PHE A 89 -20.34 10.25 -4.33
CA PHE A 89 -20.61 11.68 -4.54
C PHE A 89 -22.00 11.94 -5.13
N ALA A 90 -22.44 11.15 -6.12
CA ALA A 90 -23.78 11.22 -6.69
C ALA A 90 -24.87 10.82 -5.67
N SER A 91 -24.58 9.88 -4.77
CA SER A 91 -25.49 9.46 -3.71
C SER A 91 -25.63 10.52 -2.61
N ALA A 92 -24.53 11.14 -2.19
CA ALA A 92 -24.55 12.26 -1.24
C ALA A 92 -25.20 13.52 -1.83
N TYR A 93 -24.95 13.80 -3.10
CA TYR A 93 -25.57 14.91 -3.83
C TYR A 93 -27.06 14.68 -4.07
N CYS A 94 -27.48 13.46 -4.44
CA CYS A 94 -28.89 13.09 -4.53
C CYS A 94 -29.58 13.15 -3.16
N LEU A 95 -28.90 12.82 -2.06
CA LEU A 95 -29.48 12.89 -0.71
C LEU A 95 -29.67 14.35 -0.25
N VAL A 96 -28.70 15.23 -0.51
CA VAL A 96 -28.81 16.67 -0.21
C VAL A 96 -29.89 17.36 -1.07
N LEU A 97 -29.99 17.02 -2.36
CA LEU A 97 -30.99 17.58 -3.28
C LEU A 97 -32.40 17.01 -3.06
N ALA A 98 -32.48 15.74 -2.67
CA ALA A 98 -33.73 15.09 -2.33
C ALA A 98 -34.35 15.72 -1.09
N ILE A 99 -33.55 15.90 -0.04
CA ILE A 99 -34.09 16.11 1.28
C ILE A 99 -34.99 17.35 1.34
N GLY A 100 -34.67 18.52 0.79
CA GLY A 100 -35.62 19.67 0.87
C GLY A 100 -36.08 20.01 2.30
N PHE A 101 -35.41 19.43 3.30
CA PHE A 101 -35.45 19.72 4.71
C PHE A 101 -34.33 20.73 4.95
N GLY A 102 -34.64 21.82 5.67
CA GLY A 102 -33.69 22.88 5.91
C GLY A 102 -32.45 22.43 6.69
N PRO A 103 -31.45 23.30 6.84
CA PRO A 103 -30.22 23.03 7.61
C PRO A 103 -30.50 22.64 9.08
N ALA A 104 -31.71 22.88 9.57
CA ALA A 104 -32.26 22.38 10.83
C ALA A 104 -32.02 20.87 11.04
N PHE A 105 -32.11 20.05 10.00
CA PHE A 105 -32.07 18.59 10.11
C PHE A 105 -30.66 17.99 10.05
N GLY A 106 -29.65 18.75 9.64
CA GLY A 106 -28.24 18.34 9.75
C GLY A 106 -27.75 17.30 8.74
N PHE A 107 -28.49 16.99 7.68
CA PHE A 107 -28.10 15.96 6.69
C PHE A 107 -26.82 16.29 5.92
N HIS A 108 -26.51 17.57 5.74
CA HIS A 108 -25.24 18.02 5.13
C HIS A 108 -24.02 17.61 5.95
N ASN A 109 -24.16 17.31 7.24
CA ASN A 109 -23.05 16.83 8.07
C ASN A 109 -22.52 15.47 7.61
N LEU A 110 -23.32 14.68 6.87
CA LEU A 110 -22.88 13.39 6.32
C LEU A 110 -21.81 13.57 5.23
N LEU A 111 -21.69 14.77 4.65
CA LEU A 111 -20.67 15.11 3.66
C LEU A 111 -19.24 15.11 4.26
N ILE A 112 -19.08 15.29 5.58
CA ILE A 112 -17.75 15.28 6.23
C ILE A 112 -17.03 13.95 6.06
N VAL A 113 -17.79 12.86 5.94
CA VAL A 113 -17.26 11.49 5.81
C VAL A 113 -16.44 11.31 4.51
N PHE A 114 -16.61 12.21 3.55
CA PHE A 114 -15.91 12.18 2.27
C PHE A 114 -14.52 12.81 2.30
N LEU A 115 -14.24 13.66 3.30
CA LEU A 115 -12.91 14.26 3.48
C LEU A 115 -11.80 13.20 3.58
N PRO A 116 -11.88 12.19 4.46
CA PRO A 116 -10.87 11.12 4.50
C PRO A 116 -10.82 10.29 3.22
N LEU A 117 -11.94 10.09 2.53
CA LEU A 117 -11.99 9.33 1.27
C LEU A 117 -11.27 10.04 0.12
N MET A 118 -11.35 11.37 0.05
CA MET A 118 -10.61 12.17 -0.94
C MET A 118 -9.10 11.98 -0.84
N LEU A 119 -8.58 11.72 0.38
CA LEU A 119 -7.14 11.51 0.60
C LEU A 119 -6.63 10.19 0.01
N LEU A 120 -7.51 9.21 -0.19
CA LEU A 120 -7.19 7.92 -0.84
C LEU A 120 -7.14 8.01 -2.37
N TRP A 121 -7.51 9.14 -2.97
CA TRP A 121 -7.60 9.24 -4.42
C TRP A 121 -6.20 9.42 -5.04
N GLU A 122 -5.55 8.30 -5.36
CA GLU A 122 -4.18 8.28 -5.89
C GLU A 122 -4.04 8.98 -7.26
N LYS A 123 -5.12 9.00 -8.06
CA LYS A 123 -5.13 9.67 -9.38
C LYS A 123 -5.24 11.19 -9.31
N VAL A 124 -5.55 11.75 -8.15
CA VAL A 124 -5.67 13.20 -7.96
C VAL A 124 -4.38 13.71 -7.34
N GLY A 125 -3.74 14.71 -7.96
CA GLY A 125 -2.56 15.34 -7.39
C GLY A 125 -2.87 16.04 -6.06
N GLU A 126 -1.85 16.29 -5.23
CA GLU A 126 -2.02 16.91 -3.90
C GLU A 126 -2.86 18.19 -3.94
N ALA A 127 -2.58 19.11 -4.88
CA ALA A 127 -3.35 20.33 -5.05
C ALA A 127 -4.84 20.08 -5.33
N GLY A 128 -5.18 19.02 -6.09
CA GLY A 128 -6.56 18.64 -6.36
C GLY A 128 -7.27 18.05 -5.14
N LYS A 129 -6.55 17.29 -4.31
CA LYS A 129 -7.08 16.75 -3.05
C LYS A 129 -7.43 17.87 -2.08
N TRP A 130 -6.50 18.81 -1.87
CA TRP A 130 -6.71 19.96 -0.99
C TRP A 130 -7.79 20.91 -1.53
N GLY A 131 -7.82 21.15 -2.85
CA GLY A 131 -8.87 21.93 -3.49
C GLY A 131 -10.26 21.31 -3.31
N GLY A 132 -10.38 20.00 -3.53
CA GLY A 132 -11.63 19.27 -3.33
C GLY A 132 -12.11 19.26 -1.88
N ALA A 133 -11.20 19.01 -0.93
CA ALA A 133 -11.51 19.04 0.50
C ALA A 133 -11.95 20.44 0.96
N THR A 134 -11.28 21.49 0.46
CA THR A 134 -11.63 22.88 0.77
C THR A 134 -13.00 23.24 0.19
N ALA A 135 -13.27 22.86 -1.06
CA ALA A 135 -14.58 23.08 -1.67
C ALA A 135 -15.70 22.38 -0.89
N LEU A 136 -15.48 21.14 -0.47
CA LEU A 136 -16.44 20.38 0.33
C LEU A 136 -16.70 21.04 1.70
N ALA A 137 -15.65 21.50 2.38
CA ALA A 137 -15.77 22.22 3.65
C ALA A 137 -16.53 23.55 3.48
N LEU A 138 -16.28 24.29 2.40
CA LEU A 138 -16.99 25.53 2.08
C LEU A 138 -18.47 25.28 1.79
N VAL A 139 -18.82 24.18 1.13
CA VAL A 139 -20.22 23.80 0.91
C VAL A 139 -20.92 23.50 2.23
N VAL A 140 -20.32 22.71 3.11
CA VAL A 140 -20.86 22.43 4.45
C VAL A 140 -21.06 23.72 5.25
N LEU A 141 -20.05 24.60 5.24
CA LEU A 141 -20.10 25.89 5.92
C LEU A 141 -21.20 26.81 5.35
N TRP A 142 -21.34 26.86 4.02
CA TRP A 142 -22.38 27.66 3.37
C TRP A 142 -23.79 27.19 3.76
N VAL A 143 -24.01 25.87 3.86
CA VAL A 143 -25.29 25.31 4.32
C VAL A 143 -25.57 25.68 5.79
N GLU A 144 -24.57 25.58 6.68
CA GLU A 144 -24.70 25.96 8.10
C GLU A 144 -24.99 27.44 8.30
N LEU A 145 -24.39 28.31 7.48
CA LEU A 145 -24.65 29.75 7.49
C LEU A 145 -26.01 30.12 6.88
N GLY A 146 -26.86 29.14 6.57
CA GLY A 146 -28.21 29.36 6.07
C GLY A 146 -28.28 29.64 4.57
N GLY A 147 -27.20 29.39 3.81
CA GLY A 147 -27.19 29.55 2.36
C GLY A 147 -28.25 28.67 1.64
N ALA A 148 -28.59 27.53 2.25
CA ALA A 148 -29.66 26.64 1.78
C ALA A 148 -31.09 27.09 2.15
N GLY A 149 -31.24 28.13 2.98
CA GLY A 149 -32.54 28.66 3.43
C GLY A 149 -33.42 29.23 2.31
N THR A 150 -32.86 29.41 1.11
CA THR A 150 -33.57 29.86 -0.10
C THR A 150 -34.25 28.72 -0.87
N PHE A 151 -34.00 27.44 -0.53
CA PHE A 151 -34.32 26.33 -1.43
C PHE A 151 -35.27 25.22 -0.96
N LEU A 152 -35.83 25.19 0.27
CA LEU A 152 -37.07 24.44 0.65
C LEU A 152 -37.16 24.24 2.19
N ALA A 153 -38.35 24.51 2.76
CA ALA A 153 -38.68 24.30 4.18
C ALA A 153 -39.82 23.26 4.35
N LYS A 154 -39.72 22.09 3.68
CA LYS A 154 -40.75 21.04 3.85
C LYS A 154 -40.72 20.40 5.24
N GLY A 155 -39.54 20.34 5.86
CA GLY A 155 -39.36 19.76 7.19
C GLY A 155 -40.11 20.46 8.31
N ASP A 156 -40.10 21.78 8.29
CA ASP A 156 -40.82 22.59 9.27
C ASP A 156 -42.34 22.50 9.05
N ALA A 157 -42.78 22.24 7.82
CA ALA A 157 -44.19 22.00 7.48
C ALA A 157 -44.69 20.59 7.91
N ALA A 158 -43.80 19.60 8.03
CA ALA A 158 -44.13 18.23 8.40
C ALA A 158 -44.14 17.96 9.93
N GLY A 159 -43.75 18.95 10.76
CA GLY A 159 -43.78 18.84 12.23
C GLY A 159 -42.74 17.86 12.81
N LEU A 160 -41.69 17.54 12.05
CA LEU A 160 -40.67 16.57 12.49
C LEU A 160 -39.74 17.17 13.56
N PRO A 161 -39.23 16.34 14.49
CA PRO A 161 -38.30 16.80 15.52
C PRO A 161 -36.91 17.07 14.91
N ALA A 162 -36.72 18.25 14.31
CA ALA A 162 -35.47 18.64 13.63
C ALA A 162 -34.22 18.45 14.51
N ASN A 163 -34.33 18.73 15.81
CA ASN A 163 -33.25 18.52 16.78
C ASN A 163 -32.84 17.05 16.92
N LEU A 164 -33.79 16.11 16.85
CA LEU A 164 -33.51 14.68 16.90
C LEU A 164 -32.76 14.23 15.64
N PHE A 165 -33.23 14.65 14.46
CA PHE A 165 -32.54 14.37 13.20
C PHE A 165 -31.13 14.97 13.17
N ARG A 166 -30.98 16.22 13.61
CA ARG A 166 -29.67 16.88 13.71
C ARG A 166 -28.73 16.12 14.65
N PHE A 167 -29.21 15.72 15.82
CA PHE A 167 -28.42 14.95 16.76
C PHE A 167 -27.97 13.61 16.16
N VAL A 168 -28.89 12.85 15.55
CA VAL A 168 -28.60 11.57 14.89
C VAL A 168 -27.59 11.77 13.76
N ASN A 169 -27.76 12.80 12.93
CA ASN A 169 -26.85 13.10 11.82
C ASN A 169 -25.45 13.49 12.28
N VAL A 170 -25.33 14.36 13.29
CA VAL A 170 -24.04 14.73 13.86
C VAL A 170 -23.35 13.51 14.50
N ALA A 171 -24.09 12.71 15.28
CA ALA A 171 -23.55 11.50 15.89
C ALA A 171 -23.10 10.48 14.84
N ALA A 172 -23.89 10.27 13.79
CA ALA A 172 -23.56 9.39 12.67
C ALA A 172 -22.31 9.89 11.93
N SER A 173 -22.21 11.19 11.65
CA SER A 173 -21.05 11.79 10.99
C SER A 173 -19.76 11.62 11.81
N LEU A 174 -19.81 11.81 13.13
CA LEU A 174 -18.65 11.61 14.01
C LEU A 174 -18.22 10.14 14.05
N LEU A 175 -19.18 9.21 14.19
CA LEU A 175 -18.91 7.78 14.18
C LEU A 175 -18.31 7.32 12.85
N LEU A 176 -18.88 7.77 11.73
CA LEU A 176 -18.38 7.47 10.40
C LEU A 176 -16.98 8.07 10.21
N LEU A 177 -16.74 9.31 10.64
CA LEU A 177 -15.42 9.93 10.56
C LEU A 177 -14.36 9.10 11.30
N VAL A 178 -14.64 8.69 12.55
CA VAL A 178 -13.72 7.85 13.34
C VAL A 178 -13.48 6.50 12.64
N ALA A 179 -14.53 5.87 12.13
CA ALA A 179 -14.43 4.60 11.42
C ALA A 179 -13.59 4.72 10.15
N PHE A 180 -13.83 5.74 9.33
CA PHE A 180 -13.07 5.99 8.10
C PHE A 180 -11.61 6.34 8.41
N VAL A 181 -11.35 7.17 9.42
CA VAL A 181 -9.97 7.46 9.86
C VAL A 181 -9.27 6.17 10.29
N ARG A 182 -9.92 5.29 11.04
CA ARG A 182 -9.35 3.98 11.41
C ARG A 182 -9.08 3.10 10.19
N ILE A 183 -10.01 3.04 9.23
CA ILE A 183 -9.83 2.33 7.97
C ILE A 183 -8.64 2.90 7.18
N LEU A 184 -8.47 4.23 7.15
CA LEU A 184 -7.31 4.88 6.53
C LEU A 184 -6.01 4.50 7.22
N PHE A 185 -5.98 4.53 8.55
CA PHE A 185 -4.78 4.15 9.31
C PHE A 185 -4.42 2.69 9.11
N ASP A 186 -5.40 1.78 9.17
CA ASP A 186 -5.19 0.35 8.89
C ASP A 186 -4.67 0.16 7.45
N PHE A 187 -5.27 0.84 6.48
CA PHE A 187 -4.83 0.78 5.07
C PHE A 187 -3.41 1.32 4.89
N LYS A 188 -3.09 2.45 5.54
CA LYS A 188 -1.78 3.07 5.48
C LYS A 188 -0.72 2.29 6.25
N ASP A 189 -1.08 1.64 7.36
CA ASP A 189 -0.19 0.75 8.11
C ASP A 189 0.09 -0.52 7.30
N ASP A 190 -0.93 -1.09 6.65
CA ASP A 190 -0.76 -2.18 5.69
C ASP A 190 0.16 -1.77 4.53
N GLN A 191 0.00 -0.56 3.99
CA GLN A 191 0.94 -0.05 2.98
C GLN A 191 2.35 0.13 3.54
N ARG A 192 2.52 0.73 4.73
CA ARG A 192 3.84 0.91 5.38
C ARG A 192 4.54 -0.41 5.70
N ARG A 193 3.79 -1.45 6.08
CA ARG A 193 4.32 -2.79 6.30
C ARG A 193 4.79 -3.45 5.01
N ARG A 194 4.21 -3.06 3.88
CA ARG A 194 4.48 -3.61 2.54
C ARG A 194 5.50 -2.78 1.76
N GLU A 195 5.64 -1.51 2.08
CA GLU A 195 6.79 -0.71 1.68
C GLU A 195 8.03 -1.29 2.37
N PRO A 196 9.07 -1.70 1.62
CA PRO A 196 10.35 -2.02 2.22
C PRO A 196 10.78 -0.79 3.00
N SER A 197 10.91 -0.91 4.33
CA SER A 197 11.24 0.25 5.17
C SER A 197 12.40 1.03 4.54
N PRO A 198 12.26 2.35 4.31
CA PRO A 198 13.40 3.17 3.95
C PRO A 198 14.44 2.96 5.05
N ALA A 199 15.69 2.71 4.64
CA ALA A 199 16.80 2.35 5.50
C ALA A 199 16.67 3.02 6.87
N VAL A 200 16.48 2.19 7.90
CA VAL A 200 16.46 2.63 9.30
C VAL A 200 17.77 3.36 9.53
N SER A 201 17.69 4.70 9.56
CA SER A 201 18.68 5.53 10.22
C SER A 201 18.59 5.18 11.69
N SER A 202 19.43 4.23 12.10
CA SER A 202 19.52 3.76 13.48
C SER A 202 19.99 4.92 14.36
N ARG A 203 19.05 5.62 15.01
CA ARG A 203 19.34 6.39 16.21
C ARG A 203 18.82 5.63 17.42
N SER A 204 19.75 5.46 18.36
CA SER A 204 19.62 5.02 19.75
C SER A 204 19.98 3.56 20.03
N GLY A 205 20.96 3.40 20.93
CA GLY A 205 21.49 2.12 21.41
C GLY A 205 23.02 2.08 21.38
N THR A 206 23.63 2.70 22.38
CA THR A 206 25.03 2.64 22.81
C THR A 206 25.72 1.27 22.61
N GLY A 207 26.95 1.29 22.08
CA GLY A 207 27.84 0.13 21.94
C GLY A 207 28.34 -0.02 20.49
N GLY A 208 29.33 0.76 20.07
CA GLY A 208 30.73 0.36 20.19
C GLY A 208 31.33 0.33 18.78
N SER A 209 32.43 1.05 18.60
CA SER A 209 33.06 1.54 17.36
C SER A 209 33.57 0.48 16.35
N GLU A 210 33.11 -0.77 16.45
CA GLU A 210 33.48 -1.87 15.56
C GLU A 210 32.35 -2.23 14.56
N ARG A 211 31.09 -1.93 14.91
CA ARG A 211 29.93 -2.06 13.99
C ARG A 211 29.98 -1.14 12.77
N ARG A 212 30.69 -0.02 12.88
CA ARG A 212 30.67 1.04 11.85
C ARG A 212 31.52 0.68 10.63
N ARG A 213 32.58 -0.11 10.77
CA ARG A 213 33.45 -0.52 9.66
C ARG A 213 32.83 -1.58 8.74
N LEU A 214 32.01 -2.47 9.29
CA LEU A 214 31.27 -3.48 8.51
C LEU A 214 29.99 -2.95 7.87
N THR A 215 29.44 -1.84 8.38
CA THR A 215 28.18 -1.25 7.86
C THR A 215 28.43 -0.10 6.88
N ASP A 216 29.54 0.64 7.02
CA ASP A 216 29.84 1.79 6.14
C ASP A 216 30.45 1.36 4.79
N ALA A 217 30.98 0.14 4.65
CA ALA A 217 31.40 -0.42 3.36
C ALA A 217 30.20 -0.84 2.46
N VAL A 218 29.03 -1.04 3.07
CA VAL A 218 27.82 -1.65 2.48
C VAL A 218 26.85 -0.60 1.91
N ASN A 219 27.12 0.70 2.14
CA ASN A 219 26.20 1.80 1.85
C ASN A 219 26.75 2.89 0.90
N ARG A 220 27.83 2.64 0.16
CA ARG A 220 28.28 3.57 -0.89
C ARG A 220 27.76 3.14 -2.26
N PRO A 221 26.76 3.83 -2.84
CA PRO A 221 26.40 3.62 -4.23
C PRO A 221 27.48 4.28 -5.12
N HIS A 222 28.53 3.54 -5.42
CA HIS A 222 29.48 3.90 -6.46
C HIS A 222 29.01 3.40 -7.84
N LEU A 223 27.76 3.70 -8.21
CA LEU A 223 27.21 3.40 -9.54
C LEU A 223 27.78 4.31 -10.65
N HIS A 224 28.81 5.10 -10.35
CA HIS A 224 29.37 6.10 -11.27
C HIS A 224 30.35 5.52 -12.30
N PHE A 225 30.58 4.20 -12.31
CA PHE A 225 31.58 3.52 -13.13
C PHE A 225 31.00 2.44 -14.06
N LEU A 226 29.72 2.53 -14.43
CA LEU A 226 29.16 1.63 -15.43
C LEU A 226 29.53 2.15 -16.82
N ASP A 227 30.53 1.49 -17.42
CA ASP A 227 30.78 1.54 -18.84
C ASP A 227 29.52 0.98 -19.55
N PRO A 228 28.79 1.77 -20.37
CA PRO A 228 27.56 1.33 -21.03
C PRO A 228 27.74 0.09 -21.91
N ASP A 229 28.98 -0.16 -22.34
CA ASP A 229 29.33 -1.26 -23.23
C ASP A 229 29.70 -2.55 -22.47
N ARG A 230 29.74 -2.53 -21.12
CA ARG A 230 30.07 -3.70 -20.30
C ARG A 230 28.85 -4.25 -19.57
N VAL A 231 28.64 -5.55 -19.75
CA VAL A 231 27.62 -6.33 -19.03
C VAL A 231 27.96 -6.38 -17.54
N PHE A 232 26.94 -6.28 -16.68
CA PHE A 232 27.03 -6.59 -15.26
C PHE A 232 25.93 -7.59 -14.88
N SER A 233 26.10 -8.25 -13.74
CA SER A 233 25.07 -9.09 -13.14
C SER A 233 24.77 -8.67 -11.71
N VAL A 234 23.54 -8.92 -11.28
CA VAL A 234 23.09 -8.70 -9.90
C VAL A 234 22.64 -10.01 -9.32
N ILE A 235 23.10 -10.30 -8.10
CA ILE A 235 22.60 -11.41 -7.29
C ILE A 235 21.83 -10.82 -6.11
N PHE A 236 20.55 -11.17 -5.99
CA PHE A 236 19.79 -10.95 -4.76
C PHE A 236 19.84 -12.22 -3.90
N VAL A 237 20.38 -12.10 -2.69
CA VAL A 237 20.48 -13.21 -1.72
C VAL A 237 19.44 -12.98 -0.63
N GLY A 238 18.48 -13.89 -0.47
CA GLY A 238 17.54 -13.87 0.65
C GLY A 238 17.73 -15.05 1.58
N ILE A 239 17.90 -14.78 2.86
CA ILE A 239 17.95 -15.81 3.91
C ILE A 239 16.54 -16.40 4.07
N ASP A 240 16.43 -17.71 3.91
CA ASP A 240 15.16 -18.42 4.02
C ASP A 240 14.67 -18.42 5.47
N HIS A 241 13.36 -18.24 5.66
CA HIS A 241 12.71 -18.24 6.97
C HIS A 241 13.26 -17.22 8.00
N HIS A 242 13.90 -16.13 7.55
CA HIS A 242 14.46 -15.10 8.45
C HIS A 242 13.45 -14.54 9.47
N VAL A 243 12.21 -14.32 9.06
CA VAL A 243 11.12 -13.87 9.94
C VAL A 243 10.80 -14.91 11.02
N ALA A 244 10.66 -16.19 10.62
CA ALA A 244 10.39 -17.27 11.56
C ALA A 244 11.53 -17.46 12.58
N ILE A 245 12.78 -17.26 12.16
CA ILE A 245 13.93 -17.27 13.08
C ILE A 245 13.78 -16.17 14.13
N ALA A 246 13.37 -14.97 13.72
CA ALA A 246 13.15 -13.86 14.65
C ALA A 246 11.98 -14.10 15.62
N GLU A 247 10.92 -14.76 15.14
CA GLU A 247 9.74 -15.08 15.95
C GLU A 247 10.02 -16.22 16.95
N ILE A 248 10.75 -17.27 16.54
CA ILE A 248 11.00 -18.46 17.36
C ILE A 248 12.19 -18.26 18.30
N PHE A 249 13.31 -17.73 17.80
CA PHE A 249 14.57 -17.62 18.55
C PHE A 249 14.86 -16.19 19.02
N GLY A 250 13.97 -15.25 18.70
CA GLY A 250 14.07 -13.84 19.08
C GLY A 250 14.86 -13.00 18.07
N PRO A 251 14.67 -11.67 18.12
CA PRO A 251 15.25 -10.74 17.14
C PRO A 251 16.79 -10.74 17.15
N ARG A 252 17.42 -11.00 18.29
CA ARG A 252 18.89 -11.09 18.41
C ARG A 252 19.46 -12.26 17.61
N ALA A 253 18.79 -13.42 17.63
CA ALA A 253 19.24 -14.59 16.88
C ALA A 253 19.19 -14.35 15.36
N ALA A 254 18.11 -13.70 14.88
CA ALA A 254 17.98 -13.33 13.48
C ALA A 254 19.05 -12.32 13.01
N ASP A 255 19.42 -11.37 13.87
CA ASP A 255 20.50 -10.42 13.60
C ASP A 255 21.88 -11.09 13.58
N ASP A 256 22.12 -12.06 14.46
CA ASP A 256 23.35 -12.87 14.46
C ASP A 256 23.45 -13.72 13.20
N VAL A 257 22.35 -14.38 12.78
CA VAL A 257 22.29 -15.11 11.50
C VAL A 257 22.66 -14.19 10.34
N THR A 258 22.04 -13.01 10.25
CA THR A 258 22.37 -12.05 9.17
C THR A 258 23.84 -11.65 9.19
N ARG A 259 24.44 -11.45 10.37
CA ARG A 259 25.86 -11.10 10.50
C ARG A 259 26.76 -12.22 9.96
N HIS A 260 26.52 -13.47 10.35
CA HIS A 260 27.33 -14.58 9.88
C HIS A 260 27.16 -14.83 8.38
N VAL A 261 25.93 -14.73 7.87
CA VAL A 261 25.66 -14.84 6.42
C VAL A 261 26.41 -13.73 5.66
N SER A 262 26.44 -12.50 6.17
CA SER A 262 27.21 -11.43 5.52
C SER A 262 28.71 -11.74 5.44
N ALA A 263 29.28 -12.32 6.48
CA ALA A 263 30.68 -12.74 6.50
C ALA A 263 30.95 -13.88 5.51
N LEU A 264 30.03 -14.83 5.40
CA LEU A 264 30.11 -15.89 4.39
C LEU A 264 30.06 -15.32 2.98
N ILE A 265 29.17 -14.37 2.70
CA ILE A 265 29.07 -13.72 1.39
C ILE A 265 30.39 -12.99 1.06
N MET A 266 30.91 -12.18 1.97
CA MET A 266 32.18 -11.46 1.78
C MET A 266 33.35 -12.39 1.47
N GLY A 267 33.40 -13.57 2.10
CA GLY A 267 34.43 -14.58 1.82
C GLY A 267 34.25 -15.34 0.50
N LYS A 268 33.20 -15.07 -0.28
CA LYS A 268 32.86 -15.77 -1.54
C LYS A 268 32.73 -14.84 -2.74
N VAL A 269 33.01 -13.55 -2.60
CA VAL A 269 33.03 -12.58 -3.70
C VAL A 269 34.44 -12.02 -3.91
N ARG A 270 34.68 -11.36 -5.05
CA ARG A 270 35.94 -10.68 -5.37
C ARG A 270 35.96 -9.30 -4.70
N GLU A 271 37.15 -8.68 -4.59
CA GLU A 271 37.27 -7.31 -4.06
C GLU A 271 36.57 -6.25 -4.92
N THR A 272 36.41 -6.53 -6.22
CA THR A 272 35.70 -5.66 -7.18
C THR A 272 34.18 -5.75 -7.06
N ASP A 273 33.66 -6.80 -6.43
CA ASP A 273 32.23 -7.03 -6.30
C ASP A 273 31.68 -6.17 -5.18
N MET A 274 30.51 -5.55 -5.39
CA MET A 274 29.92 -4.67 -4.39
C MET A 274 28.80 -5.39 -3.66
N ILE A 275 28.88 -5.45 -2.33
CA ILE A 275 27.82 -6.02 -1.50
C ILE A 275 27.08 -4.90 -0.80
N SER A 276 25.75 -4.90 -0.89
CA SER A 276 24.88 -4.01 -0.13
C SER A 276 23.81 -4.80 0.62
N ARG A 277 23.43 -4.32 1.81
CA ARG A 277 22.33 -4.91 2.58
C ARG A 277 21.04 -4.26 2.08
N ARG A 278 20.15 -5.07 1.51
CA ARG A 278 18.89 -4.58 0.94
C ARG A 278 17.75 -4.55 1.95
N CYS A 279 17.69 -5.54 2.84
CA CYS A 279 16.67 -5.63 3.90
C CYS A 279 17.17 -6.43 5.11
N ARG A 280 16.30 -6.72 6.09
CA ARG A 280 16.68 -7.40 7.35
C ARG A 280 17.35 -8.76 7.14
N GLY A 281 16.87 -9.55 6.19
CA GLY A 281 17.39 -10.87 5.83
C GLY A 281 17.82 -10.98 4.37
N GLY A 282 18.18 -9.87 3.71
CA GLY A 282 18.49 -9.87 2.28
C GLY A 282 19.63 -8.95 1.88
N PHE A 283 20.41 -9.40 0.91
CA PHE A 283 21.60 -8.76 0.37
C PHE A 283 21.50 -8.62 -1.15
N LEU A 284 22.15 -7.60 -1.69
CA LEU A 284 22.41 -7.44 -3.11
C LEU A 284 23.91 -7.51 -3.34
N ILE A 285 24.30 -8.24 -4.37
CA ILE A 285 25.69 -8.34 -4.82
C ILE A 285 25.71 -7.87 -6.27
N PHE A 286 26.50 -6.83 -6.52
CA PHE A 286 26.75 -6.28 -7.84
C PHE A 286 28.05 -6.86 -8.38
N LEU A 287 27.97 -7.51 -9.52
CA LEU A 287 29.08 -8.17 -10.19
C LEU A 287 29.38 -7.41 -11.50
N PRO A 288 30.32 -6.44 -11.48
CA PRO A 288 30.71 -5.74 -12.68
C PRO A 288 31.38 -6.72 -13.66
N GLU A 289 31.18 -6.51 -14.96
CA GLU A 289 31.85 -7.28 -16.02
C GLU A 289 31.63 -8.79 -15.93
N THR A 290 30.47 -9.19 -15.39
CA THR A 290 30.17 -10.59 -15.09
C THR A 290 28.90 -11.00 -15.83
N VAL A 291 29.01 -12.02 -16.67
CA VAL A 291 27.89 -12.63 -17.39
C VAL A 291 27.09 -13.57 -16.48
N GLU A 292 25.88 -13.91 -16.91
CA GLU A 292 24.91 -14.70 -16.14
C GLU A 292 25.46 -16.04 -15.64
N GLU A 293 26.20 -16.77 -16.47
CA GLU A 293 26.76 -18.08 -16.12
C GLU A 293 27.82 -17.99 -15.00
N GLU A 294 28.66 -16.97 -15.05
CA GLU A 294 29.64 -16.68 -13.99
C GLU A 294 28.94 -16.22 -12.71
N ALA A 295 27.93 -15.36 -12.84
CA ALA A 295 27.11 -14.92 -11.71
C ALA A 295 26.38 -16.11 -11.06
N HIS A 296 25.88 -17.06 -11.85
CA HIS A 296 25.28 -18.30 -11.37
C HIS A 296 26.27 -19.12 -10.56
N THR A 297 27.50 -19.25 -11.05
CA THR A 297 28.58 -19.97 -10.35
C THR A 297 28.90 -19.31 -9.00
N VAL A 298 28.99 -17.98 -8.96
CA VAL A 298 29.20 -17.22 -7.71
C VAL A 298 28.02 -17.38 -6.76
N GLY A 299 26.79 -17.28 -7.27
CA GLY A 299 25.56 -17.46 -6.50
C GLY A 299 25.48 -18.84 -5.87
N GLU A 300 25.74 -19.89 -6.65
CA GLU A 300 25.66 -21.26 -6.16
C GLU A 300 26.74 -21.56 -5.11
N ARG A 301 27.94 -21.02 -5.29
CA ARG A 301 29.00 -21.07 -4.28
C ARG A 301 28.58 -20.41 -2.97
N ILE A 302 27.91 -19.25 -3.03
CA ILE A 302 27.38 -18.57 -1.84
C ILE A 302 26.28 -19.40 -1.19
N ARG A 303 25.31 -19.89 -1.98
CA ARG A 303 24.18 -20.69 -1.50
C ARG A 303 24.65 -21.94 -0.77
N MET A 304 25.57 -22.69 -1.38
CA MET A 304 26.14 -23.90 -0.78
C MET A 304 26.92 -23.59 0.50
N ALA A 305 27.68 -22.50 0.54
CA ALA A 305 28.41 -22.09 1.74
C ALA A 305 27.47 -21.76 2.90
N ILE A 306 26.36 -21.06 2.64
CA ILE A 306 25.33 -20.76 3.64
C ILE A 306 24.70 -22.06 4.14
N ALA A 307 24.25 -22.93 3.24
CA ALA A 307 23.56 -24.18 3.60
C ALA A 307 24.44 -25.18 4.37
N ALA A 308 25.76 -25.18 4.10
CA ALA A 308 26.72 -26.05 4.76
C ALA A 308 27.08 -25.59 6.17
N THR A 309 26.99 -24.28 6.46
CA THR A 309 27.51 -23.70 7.70
C THR A 309 26.46 -23.73 8.82
N LEU A 310 26.89 -24.18 10.00
CA LEU A 310 26.14 -24.06 11.25
C LEU A 310 26.46 -22.71 11.90
N LEU A 311 25.46 -21.87 12.11
CA LEU A 311 25.66 -20.49 12.57
C LEU A 311 25.38 -20.37 14.07
N PRO A 312 26.32 -19.85 14.89
CA PRO A 312 26.05 -19.55 16.28
C PRO A 312 25.16 -18.31 16.39
N ALA A 313 24.02 -18.43 17.09
CA ALA A 313 23.06 -17.35 17.25
C ALA A 313 22.37 -17.44 18.62
N ALA A 314 22.46 -16.39 19.43
CA ALA A 314 21.87 -16.34 20.77
C ALA A 314 22.18 -17.56 21.68
N GLY A 315 23.38 -18.13 21.60
CA GLY A 315 23.79 -19.31 22.38
C GLY A 315 23.31 -20.66 21.81
N LEU A 316 22.63 -20.64 20.67
CA LEU A 316 22.22 -21.83 19.90
C LEU A 316 23.05 -21.95 18.62
N THR A 317 22.90 -23.09 17.95
CA THR A 317 23.46 -23.33 16.62
C THR A 317 22.32 -23.54 15.63
N ILE A 318 22.18 -22.62 14.67
CA ILE A 318 21.08 -22.61 13.70
C ILE A 318 21.64 -22.92 12.32
N ARG A 319 21.02 -23.88 11.62
CA ARG A 319 21.25 -24.09 10.19
C ARG A 319 20.25 -23.26 9.39
N VAL A 320 20.74 -22.53 8.39
CA VAL A 320 19.90 -21.73 7.50
C VAL A 320 20.23 -22.04 6.05
N SER A 321 19.29 -21.78 5.16
CA SER A 321 19.50 -21.76 3.72
C SER A 321 19.27 -20.36 3.16
N ALA A 322 19.61 -20.18 1.89
CA ALA A 322 19.28 -18.96 1.17
C ALA A 322 18.71 -19.31 -0.20
N THR A 323 17.77 -18.48 -0.64
CA THR A 323 17.27 -18.48 -2.01
C THR A 323 17.81 -17.25 -2.73
N LEU A 324 18.41 -17.50 -3.90
CA LEU A 324 19.08 -16.50 -4.70
C LEU A 324 18.35 -16.29 -6.01
N GLY A 325 18.35 -15.05 -6.49
CA GLY A 325 17.90 -14.68 -7.82
C GLY A 325 18.97 -13.87 -8.51
N ILE A 326 19.16 -14.12 -9.80
CA ILE A 326 20.25 -13.56 -10.60
C ILE A 326 19.65 -12.92 -11.84
N ALA A 327 20.11 -11.73 -12.18
CA ALA A 327 19.77 -11.07 -13.43
C ALA A 327 21.02 -10.42 -14.05
N GLN A 328 21.19 -10.58 -15.35
CA GLN A 328 22.22 -9.91 -16.14
C GLN A 328 21.64 -8.65 -16.79
N SER A 329 22.42 -7.58 -16.86
CA SER A 329 22.06 -6.39 -17.62
C SER A 329 22.01 -6.66 -19.13
N ALA A 330 20.96 -6.20 -19.79
CA ALA A 330 21.00 -5.94 -21.23
C ALA A 330 21.77 -4.63 -21.54
N SER A 331 22.18 -4.41 -22.80
CA SER A 331 22.79 -3.11 -23.20
C SER A 331 21.87 -1.95 -22.82
N ASN A 332 22.43 -0.92 -22.18
CA ASN A 332 21.71 0.26 -21.69
C ASN A 332 20.57 -0.04 -20.69
N ALA A 333 20.60 -1.19 -20.00
CA ALA A 333 19.58 -1.50 -19.00
C ALA A 333 19.66 -0.56 -17.79
N ASP A 334 18.49 -0.15 -17.29
CA ASP A 334 18.40 0.52 -16.00
C ASP A 334 18.76 -0.46 -14.88
N VAL A 335 19.74 -0.10 -14.07
CA VAL A 335 20.21 -0.88 -12.91
C VAL A 335 19.05 -1.23 -11.97
N ALA A 336 18.09 -0.32 -11.80
CA ALA A 336 16.93 -0.56 -10.95
C ALA A 336 16.07 -1.73 -11.48
N ALA A 337 15.91 -1.83 -12.80
CA ALA A 337 15.18 -2.92 -13.46
C ALA A 337 15.91 -4.27 -13.27
N VAL A 338 17.23 -4.31 -13.46
CA VAL A 338 18.02 -5.54 -13.27
C VAL A 338 17.95 -6.02 -11.81
N ILE A 339 17.98 -5.09 -10.84
CA ILE A 339 17.78 -5.44 -9.43
C ILE A 339 16.39 -6.03 -9.20
N GLU A 340 15.34 -5.45 -9.80
CA GLU A 340 13.97 -5.95 -9.67
C GLU A 340 13.82 -7.36 -10.27
N GLU A 341 14.41 -7.63 -11.42
CA GLU A 341 14.43 -8.94 -12.05
C GLU A 341 15.09 -10.00 -11.16
N ALA A 342 16.26 -9.70 -10.58
CA ALA A 342 16.93 -10.59 -9.64
C ALA A 342 16.07 -10.86 -8.39
N GLN A 343 15.35 -9.85 -7.88
CA GLN A 343 14.44 -10.02 -6.75
C GLN A 343 13.24 -10.92 -7.10
N ASN A 344 12.66 -10.75 -8.28
CA ASN A 344 11.55 -11.55 -8.77
C ASN A 344 11.96 -13.02 -8.98
N ALA A 345 13.16 -13.27 -9.54
CA ALA A 345 13.72 -14.62 -9.65
C ALA A 345 13.87 -15.29 -8.28
N ALA A 346 14.40 -14.58 -7.28
CA ALA A 346 14.51 -15.12 -5.91
C ALA A 346 13.14 -15.40 -5.28
N ALA A 347 12.14 -14.55 -5.54
CA ALA A 347 10.78 -14.77 -5.06
C ALA A 347 10.15 -16.03 -5.67
N ALA A 348 10.36 -16.25 -6.98
CA ALA A 348 9.96 -17.48 -7.65
C ALA A 348 10.67 -18.71 -7.04
N GLY A 349 11.96 -18.60 -6.76
CA GLY A 349 12.72 -19.66 -6.10
C GLY A 349 12.19 -20.00 -4.70
N ARG A 350 11.73 -19.00 -3.95
CA ARG A 350 11.09 -19.22 -2.64
C ARG A 350 9.77 -19.96 -2.83
N ALA A 351 8.92 -19.51 -3.75
CA ALA A 351 7.67 -20.19 -4.04
C ALA A 351 7.88 -21.66 -4.49
N ALA A 352 8.98 -21.94 -5.18
CA ALA A 352 9.31 -23.28 -5.68
C ALA A 352 9.93 -24.22 -4.63
N GLY A 353 10.12 -23.78 -3.38
CA GLY A 353 10.60 -24.63 -2.28
C GLY A 353 11.95 -24.22 -1.68
N HIS A 354 12.37 -22.96 -1.84
CA HIS A 354 13.53 -22.36 -1.16
C HIS A 354 14.87 -23.02 -1.55
N ASN A 355 15.95 -22.61 -0.87
CA ASN A 355 17.31 -23.16 -0.96
C ASN A 355 17.81 -23.42 -2.40
N ARG A 356 17.64 -22.45 -3.29
CA ARG A 356 18.01 -22.58 -4.70
C ARG A 356 18.45 -21.25 -5.32
N THR A 357 19.05 -21.35 -6.48
CA THR A 357 19.45 -20.22 -7.32
C THR A 357 18.53 -20.19 -8.55
N MET A 358 17.99 -19.02 -8.87
CA MET A 358 17.10 -18.80 -10.02
C MET A 358 17.70 -17.73 -10.93
N LEU A 359 17.64 -17.95 -12.24
CA LEU A 359 18.01 -16.98 -13.27
C LEU A 359 16.75 -16.22 -13.74
N ALA A 360 16.87 -14.91 -13.94
CA ALA A 360 15.81 -14.11 -14.53
C ALA A 360 15.62 -14.48 -16.01
N GLY A 361 14.36 -14.56 -16.47
CA GLY A 361 14.04 -14.88 -17.88
C GLY A 361 13.86 -16.36 -18.21
N LEU A 362 14.12 -17.29 -17.28
CA LEU A 362 13.87 -18.74 -17.44
C LEU A 362 12.50 -19.20 -16.88
N LEU A 363 11.49 -18.31 -16.89
CA LEU A 363 10.13 -18.60 -16.39
C LEU A 363 9.20 -19.16 -17.45
#